data_AF-A0A2E2D813-F1
#
_entry.id   AF-A0A2E2D813-F1
#
_cell.length_a   1.000
_cell.length_b   1.000
_cell.length_c   1.000
_cell.angle_alpha   90.00
_cell.angle_beta   90.00
_cell.angle_gamma   90.00
#
_symmetry.space_group_name_H-M   'P 1'
#
loop_
_entity.id
_entity.type
_entity.pdbx_description
1 polymer ?
#
loop_
_entity_poly.entity_id
_entity_poly.type
_entity_poly.pdbx_seq_one_letter_code
_entity_poly.pdbx_strand_id
1 'polypeptide(L)'
;MTMNTKAKVILLESKDGQLWSHKGRKLYYNQANFNDPEDEVRYDIYLITDEKIKEGNWVLTKDTKRPFKITSEEAVIKETSLGSKKIVATTDELEVERYYPEFTVDKSPWIKYKPKPTEEWIEYYVEEYNKGNIIEDVLVEYEEEYIEPVGIHSNRGYFKKQLKVNPDNTVNIKTTKEKYNVELQDWQIKILRNYFGENDNTQLSHWAFKVFDESLKQ
;
A
#
# COMPACT_ATOMS: atom_id res chain seq x y z
N MET A 1 -9.88 13.43 -15.74
CA MET A 1 -8.41 13.63 -15.62
C MET A 1 -7.88 12.62 -14.61
N THR A 2 -6.67 12.06 -14.82
CA THR A 2 -6.02 11.20 -13.82
C THR A 2 -4.98 11.99 -13.01
N MET A 3 -4.89 11.70 -11.72
CA MET A 3 -3.96 12.34 -10.79
C MET A 3 -3.31 11.28 -9.91
N ASN A 4 -2.08 11.52 -9.47
CA ASN A 4 -1.41 10.64 -8.52
C ASN A 4 -1.54 11.21 -7.11
N THR A 5 -1.86 10.36 -6.14
CA THR A 5 -1.88 10.71 -4.71
C THR A 5 -0.89 9.84 -3.96
N LYS A 6 -0.13 10.43 -3.04
CA LYS A 6 0.80 9.69 -2.19
C LYS A 6 0.02 8.80 -1.21
N ALA A 7 0.40 7.54 -1.12
CA ALA A 7 -0.06 6.59 -0.12
C ALA A 7 1.14 5.99 0.60
N LYS A 8 0.95 5.66 1.88
CA LYS A 8 1.91 4.87 2.65
C LYS A 8 1.55 3.40 2.55
N VAL A 9 2.57 2.56 2.45
CA VAL A 9 2.45 1.10 2.50
C VAL A 9 2.68 0.67 3.94
N ILE A 10 1.75 -0.10 4.51
CA ILE A 10 1.87 -0.67 5.84
C ILE A 10 1.71 -2.18 5.73
N LEU A 11 2.64 -2.93 6.29
CA LEU A 11 2.56 -4.37 6.46
C LEU A 11 2.12 -4.67 7.89
N LEU A 12 1.01 -5.38 8.07
CA LEU A 12 0.49 -5.74 9.39
C LEU A 12 0.26 -7.24 9.49
N GLU A 13 0.57 -7.80 10.65
CA GLU A 13 0.26 -9.19 10.95
C GLU A 13 -1.26 -9.40 11.00
N SER A 14 -1.74 -10.47 10.38
CA SER A 14 -3.14 -10.83 10.33
C SER A 14 -3.31 -12.35 10.40
N LYS A 15 -4.45 -12.82 10.88
CA LYS A 15 -4.71 -14.28 11.00
C LYS A 15 -4.92 -14.95 9.65
N ASP A 16 -5.50 -14.21 8.71
CA ASP A 16 -5.93 -14.70 7.40
C ASP A 16 -5.16 -14.00 6.27
N GLY A 17 -3.97 -13.49 6.58
CA GLY A 17 -3.17 -12.68 5.66
C GLY A 17 -2.74 -13.41 4.40
N GLN A 18 -2.68 -12.64 3.32
CA GLN A 18 -2.29 -13.13 1.99
C GLN A 18 -0.78 -13.21 1.78
N LEU A 19 0.03 -12.74 2.74
CA LEU A 19 1.48 -12.85 2.72
C LEU A 19 1.94 -13.73 3.88
N TRP A 20 2.90 -14.59 3.62
CA TRP A 20 3.44 -15.51 4.61
C TRP A 20 4.86 -15.14 4.99
N SER A 21 5.24 -15.40 6.23
CA SER A 21 6.62 -15.37 6.66
C SER A 21 6.99 -16.53 7.55
N HIS A 22 8.14 -17.14 7.26
CA HIS A 22 8.78 -18.06 8.18
C HIS A 22 9.60 -17.28 9.21
N LYS A 23 9.13 -17.26 10.46
CA LYS A 23 9.80 -16.58 11.59
C LYS A 23 10.09 -15.08 11.35
N GLY A 24 9.28 -14.41 10.53
CA GLY A 24 9.43 -12.99 10.20
C GLY A 24 10.64 -12.63 9.33
N ARG A 25 11.34 -13.62 8.73
CA ARG A 25 12.61 -13.40 8.01
C ARG A 25 12.45 -13.09 6.53
N LYS A 26 11.56 -13.83 5.86
CA LYS A 26 11.27 -13.67 4.43
C LYS A 26 9.77 -13.64 4.23
N LEU A 27 9.31 -12.77 3.33
CA LEU A 27 7.94 -12.76 2.87
C LEU A 27 7.79 -13.66 1.65
N TYR A 28 6.61 -14.26 1.55
CA TYR A 28 6.18 -15.07 0.44
C TYR A 28 4.76 -14.66 0.06
N TYR A 29 4.46 -14.65 -1.24
CA TYR A 29 3.12 -14.45 -1.78
C TYR A 29 2.72 -15.72 -2.52
N ASN A 30 1.48 -16.17 -2.33
CA ASN A 30 0.92 -17.39 -2.91
C ASN A 30 1.76 -18.69 -2.68
N GLN A 31 2.49 -18.80 -1.57
CA GLN A 31 3.20 -20.03 -1.19
C GLN A 31 2.82 -20.48 0.21
N ALA A 32 2.14 -21.62 0.31
CA ALA A 32 1.53 -22.16 1.52
C ALA A 32 2.16 -23.48 2.00
N ASN A 33 3.47 -23.69 1.78
CA ASN A 33 4.14 -24.94 2.19
C ASN A 33 5.14 -24.70 3.33
N PHE A 34 4.63 -24.26 4.48
CA PHE A 34 5.38 -24.37 5.73
C PHE A 34 5.01 -25.71 6.37
N ASN A 35 6.02 -26.55 6.60
CA ASN A 35 5.82 -27.86 7.24
C ASN A 35 5.40 -27.74 8.71
N ASP A 36 5.51 -26.53 9.30
CA ASP A 36 5.16 -26.23 10.68
C ASP A 36 4.25 -25.00 10.73
N PRO A 37 2.95 -25.17 11.05
CA PRO A 37 2.00 -24.08 11.21
C PRO A 37 2.33 -23.12 12.36
N GLU A 38 3.10 -23.54 13.37
CA GLU A 38 3.49 -22.68 14.50
C GLU A 38 4.59 -21.67 14.12
N ASP A 39 5.28 -21.90 13.01
CA ASP A 39 6.34 -21.03 12.48
C ASP A 39 5.83 -20.04 11.41
N GLU A 40 4.53 -20.06 11.11
CA GLU A 40 3.87 -19.27 10.08
C GLU A 40 3.30 -17.97 10.65
N VAL A 41 3.88 -16.83 10.26
CA VAL A 41 3.29 -15.51 10.51
C VAL A 41 2.67 -15.01 9.22
N ARG A 42 1.42 -14.53 9.27
CA ARG A 42 0.69 -14.01 8.11
C ARG A 42 0.56 -12.51 8.18
N TYR A 43 0.54 -11.88 7.02
CA TYR A 43 0.48 -10.43 6.89
C TYR A 43 -0.48 -10.00 5.78
N ASP A 44 -0.99 -8.78 5.94
CA ASP A 44 -1.64 -8.02 4.89
C ASP A 44 -0.95 -6.69 4.62
N ILE A 45 -1.02 -6.26 3.37
CA ILE A 45 -0.57 -4.94 2.93
C ILE A 45 -1.76 -4.00 2.97
N TYR A 46 -1.56 -2.81 3.55
CA TYR A 46 -2.52 -1.71 3.56
C TYR A 46 -1.91 -0.48 2.92
N LEU A 47 -2.56 0.05 1.89
CA LEU A 47 -2.25 1.37 1.33
C LEU A 47 -3.11 2.41 2.01
N ILE A 48 -2.48 3.37 2.70
CA ILE A 48 -3.19 4.40 3.48
C ILE A 48 -2.86 5.81 2.98
N THR A 49 -3.84 6.71 3.03
CA THR A 49 -3.69 8.10 2.59
C THR A 49 -4.10 9.11 3.67
N ASP A 50 -3.64 10.34 3.52
CA ASP A 50 -4.02 11.51 4.33
C ASP A 50 -5.35 12.13 3.88
N GLU A 51 -6.14 11.42 3.06
CA GLU A 51 -7.42 11.92 2.62
C GLU A 51 -8.41 12.11 3.77
N LYS A 52 -9.29 13.10 3.62
CA LYS A 52 -10.38 13.33 4.57
C LYS A 52 -11.23 12.06 4.68
N ILE A 53 -11.31 11.54 5.91
CA ILE A 53 -12.15 10.40 6.27
C ILE A 53 -13.62 10.81 6.13
N LYS A 54 -14.43 9.87 5.64
CA LYS A 54 -15.89 10.00 5.51
C LYS A 54 -16.56 8.70 5.98
N GLU A 55 -17.85 8.77 6.24
CA GLU A 55 -18.67 7.58 6.48
C GLU A 55 -18.55 6.60 5.30
N GLY A 56 -18.56 5.31 5.62
CA GLY A 56 -18.35 4.21 4.68
C GLY A 56 -16.88 3.93 4.33
N ASN A 57 -15.94 4.79 4.74
CA ASN A 57 -14.51 4.53 4.51
C ASN A 57 -13.96 3.50 5.49
N TRP A 58 -13.06 2.66 5.01
CA TRP A 58 -12.16 1.91 5.86
C TRP A 58 -11.00 2.82 6.28
N VAL A 59 -10.62 2.72 7.55
CA VAL A 59 -9.47 3.47 8.08
C VAL A 59 -8.60 2.56 8.93
N LEU A 60 -7.33 2.91 9.00
CA LEU A 60 -6.34 2.29 9.88
C LEU A 60 -6.15 3.17 11.11
N THR A 61 -6.47 2.64 12.28
CA THR A 61 -6.31 3.36 13.54
C THR A 61 -4.83 3.61 13.82
N LYS A 62 -4.46 4.82 14.27
CA LYS A 62 -3.06 5.15 14.57
C LYS A 62 -2.46 4.24 15.62
N ASP A 63 -3.19 3.98 16.70
CA ASP A 63 -2.69 3.30 17.90
C ASP A 63 -2.80 1.79 17.82
N THR A 64 -3.98 1.26 17.45
CA THR A 64 -4.21 -0.19 17.44
C THR A 64 -3.73 -0.86 16.16
N LYS A 65 -3.46 -0.08 15.10
CA LYS A 65 -3.19 -0.58 13.74
C LYS A 65 -4.24 -1.58 13.27
N ARG A 66 -5.50 -1.41 13.69
CA ARG A 66 -6.60 -2.26 13.22
C ARG A 66 -7.40 -1.54 12.13
N PRO A 67 -7.70 -2.22 11.01
CA PRO A 67 -8.66 -1.71 10.03
C PRO A 67 -10.07 -1.73 10.63
N PHE A 68 -10.84 -0.68 10.41
CA PHE A 68 -12.28 -0.66 10.72
C PHE A 68 -13.03 0.28 9.78
N LYS A 69 -14.32 0.00 9.57
CA LYS A 69 -15.20 0.79 8.71
C LYS A 69 -15.88 1.88 9.52
N ILE A 70 -15.86 3.11 9.01
CA ILE A 70 -16.60 4.24 9.58
C ILE A 70 -18.08 4.07 9.26
N THR A 71 -18.93 4.10 10.29
CA THR A 71 -20.39 3.89 10.15
C THR A 71 -21.24 5.09 10.62
N SER A 72 -20.62 6.18 11.07
CA SER A 72 -21.34 7.41 11.44
C SER A 72 -20.45 8.66 11.37
N GLU A 73 -21.06 9.84 11.37
CA GLU A 73 -20.34 11.13 11.42
C GLU A 73 -19.57 11.32 12.73
N GLU A 74 -20.09 10.86 13.88
CA GLU A 74 -19.37 10.91 15.15
C GLU A 74 -18.08 10.08 15.07
N ALA A 75 -18.14 8.93 14.41
CA ALA A 75 -16.95 8.12 14.14
C ALA A 75 -15.95 8.84 13.22
N VAL A 76 -16.41 9.58 12.19
CA VAL A 76 -15.52 10.43 11.37
C VAL A 76 -14.76 11.44 12.23
N ILE A 77 -15.47 12.18 13.10
CA ILE A 77 -14.86 13.23 13.94
C ILE A 77 -13.85 12.61 14.89
N LYS A 78 -14.25 11.56 15.61
CA LYS A 78 -13.39 10.85 16.56
C LYS A 78 -12.12 10.36 15.88
N GLU A 79 -12.24 9.68 14.76
CA GLU A 79 -11.11 8.98 14.13
C GLU A 79 -10.18 9.94 13.40
N THR A 80 -10.73 11.03 12.87
CA THR A 80 -9.91 12.15 12.40
C THR A 80 -9.09 12.75 13.54
N SER A 81 -9.68 12.93 14.73
CA SER A 81 -8.97 13.46 15.91
C SER A 81 -7.88 12.53 16.44
N LEU A 82 -8.06 11.22 16.31
CA LEU A 82 -7.08 10.19 16.67
C LEU A 82 -5.96 10.02 15.63
N GLY A 83 -6.06 10.72 14.49
CA GLY A 83 -5.06 10.64 13.42
C GLY A 83 -5.10 9.35 12.63
N SER A 84 -6.26 8.67 12.62
CA SER A 84 -6.52 7.52 11.75
C SER A 84 -6.37 7.92 10.27
N LYS A 85 -6.03 6.95 9.41
CA LYS A 85 -5.76 7.19 7.98
C LYS A 85 -6.67 6.34 7.12
N LYS A 86 -7.13 6.89 6.01
CA LYS A 86 -8.03 6.18 5.09
C LYS A 86 -7.27 5.04 4.40
N ILE A 87 -7.84 3.84 4.42
CA ILE A 87 -7.36 2.70 3.62
C ILE A 87 -7.94 2.84 2.21
N VAL A 88 -7.08 2.81 1.20
CA VAL A 88 -7.47 2.93 -0.21
C VAL A 88 -7.36 1.62 -0.97
N ALA A 89 -6.45 0.74 -0.57
CA ALA A 89 -6.39 -0.63 -1.07
C ALA A 89 -5.71 -1.54 -0.04
N THR A 90 -6.01 -2.83 -0.11
CA THR A 90 -5.39 -3.83 0.76
C THR A 90 -5.41 -5.22 0.14
N THR A 91 -4.54 -6.12 0.61
CA THR A 91 -4.62 -7.55 0.31
C THR A 91 -5.69 -8.27 1.14
N ASP A 92 -6.14 -7.64 2.24
CA ASP A 92 -7.26 -8.09 3.04
C ASP A 92 -8.58 -7.99 2.22
N GLU A 93 -9.60 -8.73 2.62
CA GLU A 93 -10.89 -8.80 1.93
C GLU A 93 -11.86 -7.65 2.31
N LEU A 94 -11.35 -6.43 2.48
CA LEU A 94 -12.15 -5.28 2.92
C LEU A 94 -13.03 -4.72 1.79
N GLU A 95 -14.35 -4.69 2.03
CA GLU A 95 -15.34 -4.18 1.06
C GLU A 95 -15.58 -2.67 1.18
N VAL A 96 -15.34 -1.93 0.10
CA VAL A 96 -15.70 -0.52 -0.05
C VAL A 96 -17.00 -0.42 -0.84
N GLU A 97 -17.87 0.51 -0.45
CA GLU A 97 -19.10 0.83 -1.17
C GLU A 97 -18.95 2.12 -1.97
N ARG A 98 -19.44 2.12 -3.21
CA ARG A 98 -19.52 3.30 -4.06
C ARG A 98 -20.93 3.49 -4.59
N TYR A 99 -21.38 4.73 -4.43
CA TYR A 99 -22.65 5.20 -4.96
C TYR A 99 -22.51 5.59 -6.43
N TYR A 100 -23.40 5.05 -7.26
CA TYR A 100 -23.55 5.39 -8.66
C TYR A 100 -25.01 5.80 -8.90
N PRO A 101 -25.28 7.09 -9.11
CA PRO A 101 -26.64 7.61 -9.28
C PRO A 101 -27.33 7.10 -10.55
N GLU A 102 -26.58 6.68 -11.57
CA GLU A 102 -27.14 6.16 -12.82
C GLU A 102 -27.81 4.77 -12.71
N PHE A 103 -27.70 4.07 -11.59
CA PHE A 103 -28.41 2.79 -11.42
C PHE A 103 -29.90 3.04 -11.20
N THR A 104 -30.71 2.45 -12.07
CA THR A 104 -32.18 2.55 -12.08
C THR A 104 -32.82 1.88 -10.86
N VAL A 105 -34.11 2.16 -10.65
CA VAL A 105 -34.99 1.75 -9.53
C VAL A 105 -34.87 0.26 -9.12
N ASP A 106 -34.43 -0.61 -10.03
CA ASP A 106 -34.34 -2.06 -9.82
C ASP A 106 -32.96 -2.54 -9.31
N LYS A 107 -31.96 -1.67 -9.20
CA LYS A 107 -30.61 -2.01 -8.70
C LYS A 107 -30.21 -1.08 -7.56
N SER A 108 -29.57 -1.65 -6.52
CA SER A 108 -28.93 -0.84 -5.49
C SER A 108 -27.93 0.11 -6.16
N PRO A 109 -27.98 1.43 -5.89
CA PRO A 109 -27.00 2.36 -6.44
C PRO A 109 -25.62 2.17 -5.79
N TRP A 110 -25.50 1.28 -4.81
CA TRP A 110 -24.25 0.95 -4.13
C TRP A 110 -23.61 -0.29 -4.76
N ILE A 111 -22.46 -0.10 -5.42
CA ILE A 111 -21.59 -1.19 -5.84
C ILE A 111 -20.55 -1.44 -4.75
N LYS A 112 -20.39 -2.71 -4.38
CA LYS A 112 -19.32 -3.16 -3.48
C LYS A 112 -18.12 -3.63 -4.29
N TYR A 113 -16.93 -3.19 -3.91
CA TYR A 113 -15.67 -3.72 -4.45
C TYR A 113 -14.61 -3.84 -3.35
N LYS A 114 -13.58 -4.64 -3.62
CA LYS A 114 -12.44 -4.91 -2.71
C LYS A 114 -11.16 -4.38 -3.36
N PRO A 115 -10.86 -3.07 -3.24
CA PRO A 115 -9.71 -2.51 -3.93
C PRO A 115 -8.42 -3.13 -3.39
N LYS A 116 -7.65 -3.76 -4.28
CA LYS A 116 -6.40 -4.46 -3.93
C LYS A 116 -5.23 -4.03 -4.82
N PRO A 117 -3.98 -4.16 -4.36
CA PRO A 117 -2.83 -4.08 -5.26
C PRO A 117 -2.88 -5.15 -6.37
N THR A 118 -2.21 -4.91 -7.50
CA THR A 118 -2.04 -5.96 -8.52
C THR A 118 -1.10 -7.06 -8.02
N GLU A 119 -1.21 -8.26 -8.58
CA GLU A 119 -0.34 -9.39 -8.21
C GLU A 119 1.14 -9.06 -8.48
N GLU A 120 1.44 -8.46 -9.63
CA GLU A 120 2.80 -8.07 -10.00
C GLU A 120 3.39 -7.06 -9.00
N TRP A 121 2.56 -6.15 -8.48
CA TRP A 121 3.01 -5.20 -7.47
C TRP A 121 3.27 -5.88 -6.12
N ILE A 122 2.45 -6.86 -5.72
CA ILE A 122 2.66 -7.61 -4.47
C ILE A 122 3.95 -8.44 -4.57
N GLU A 123 4.17 -9.13 -5.68
CA GLU A 123 5.41 -9.87 -5.94
C GLU A 123 6.64 -8.95 -5.88
N TYR A 124 6.55 -7.78 -6.51
CA TYR A 124 7.59 -6.76 -6.45
C TYR A 124 7.85 -6.27 -5.02
N TYR A 125 6.79 -6.00 -4.24
CA TYR A 125 6.93 -5.61 -2.83
C TYR A 125 7.63 -6.71 -2.00
N VAL A 126 7.26 -7.97 -2.19
CA VAL A 126 7.87 -9.12 -1.51
C VAL A 126 9.35 -9.26 -1.87
N GLU A 127 9.70 -9.11 -3.15
CA GLU A 127 11.07 -9.16 -3.63
C GLU A 127 11.94 -8.08 -2.97
N GLU A 128 11.49 -6.82 -2.98
CA GLU A 128 12.21 -5.70 -2.36
C GLU A 128 12.29 -5.86 -0.84
N TYR A 129 11.20 -6.28 -0.18
CA TYR A 129 11.21 -6.56 1.26
C TYR A 129 12.25 -7.61 1.63
N ASN A 130 12.37 -8.68 0.83
CA ASN A 130 13.34 -9.76 1.07
C ASN A 130 14.80 -9.34 0.82
N LYS A 131 15.04 -8.28 0.04
CA LYS A 131 16.34 -7.59 -0.07
C LYS A 131 16.56 -6.62 1.11
N GLY A 132 15.55 -6.40 1.93
CA GLY A 132 15.54 -5.43 3.02
C GLY A 132 15.30 -3.99 2.53
N ASN A 133 14.74 -3.83 1.34
CA ASN A 133 14.30 -2.56 0.77
C ASN A 133 12.81 -2.38 1.05
N ILE A 134 12.49 -1.75 2.18
CA ILE A 134 11.10 -1.53 2.56
C ILE A 134 10.54 -0.36 1.73
N ILE A 135 9.51 -0.65 0.93
CA ILE A 135 8.77 0.35 0.17
C ILE A 135 7.75 0.96 1.13
N GLU A 136 8.00 2.18 1.61
CA GLU A 136 7.12 2.87 2.56
C GLU A 136 6.11 3.79 1.87
N ASP A 137 6.46 4.33 0.70
CA ASP A 137 5.72 5.36 -0.01
C ASP A 137 5.49 4.96 -1.47
N VAL A 138 4.25 5.14 -1.94
CA VAL A 138 3.83 4.90 -3.31
C VAL A 138 2.88 6.00 -3.79
N LEU A 139 2.67 6.06 -5.10
CA LEU A 139 1.66 6.88 -5.75
C LEU A 139 0.54 5.97 -6.24
N VAL A 140 -0.69 6.29 -5.87
CA VAL A 140 -1.91 5.63 -6.36
C VAL A 140 -2.68 6.55 -7.29
N GLU A 141 -3.27 5.99 -8.34
CA GLU A 141 -4.04 6.76 -9.32
C GLU A 141 -5.44 7.11 -8.82
N TYR A 142 -5.83 8.36 -9.05
CA TYR A 142 -7.15 8.92 -8.80
C TYR A 142 -7.72 9.46 -10.11
N GLU A 143 -9.04 9.48 -10.20
CA GLU A 143 -9.79 10.10 -11.28
C GLU A 143 -10.72 11.18 -10.73
N GLU A 144 -11.06 12.12 -11.60
CA GLU A 144 -12.07 13.13 -11.34
C GLU A 144 -13.36 12.76 -12.08
N GLU A 145 -14.44 12.64 -11.32
CA GLU A 145 -15.79 12.45 -11.83
C GLU A 145 -16.56 13.76 -11.69
N TYR A 146 -17.14 14.23 -12.79
CA TYR A 146 -18.01 15.41 -12.76
C TYR A 146 -19.38 14.99 -12.27
N ILE A 147 -19.82 15.56 -11.15
CA ILE A 147 -21.14 15.33 -10.58
C ILE A 147 -22.05 16.47 -11.01
N GLU A 148 -23.06 16.12 -11.79
CA GLU A 148 -24.12 17.05 -12.18
C GLU A 148 -24.92 17.50 -10.94
N PRO A 149 -25.39 18.76 -10.93
CA PRO A 149 -26.25 19.23 -9.87
C PRO A 149 -27.56 18.42 -9.81
N VAL A 150 -27.85 17.83 -8.65
CA VAL A 150 -29.14 17.17 -8.41
C VAL A 150 -30.07 18.17 -7.71
N GLY A 151 -31.07 18.67 -8.45
CA GLY A 151 -32.13 19.54 -7.94
C GLY A 151 -32.10 21.00 -8.42
N ILE A 152 -33.21 21.71 -8.18
CA ILE A 152 -33.49 23.07 -8.70
C ILE A 152 -32.60 24.16 -8.04
N HIS A 153 -31.87 23.82 -6.98
CA HIS A 153 -31.16 24.78 -6.12
C HIS A 153 -29.63 24.76 -6.22
N SER A 154 -29.02 23.92 -7.05
CA SER A 154 -27.58 23.96 -7.32
C SER A 154 -27.31 24.24 -8.79
N ASN A 155 -26.80 25.43 -9.12
CA ASN A 155 -26.53 25.83 -10.51
C ASN A 155 -25.09 25.48 -10.98
N ARG A 156 -24.32 24.74 -10.19
CA ARG A 156 -22.93 24.38 -10.52
C ARG A 156 -22.65 22.94 -10.12
N GLY A 157 -22.33 22.10 -11.11
CA GLY A 157 -21.73 20.80 -10.86
C GLY A 157 -20.33 20.96 -10.25
N TYR A 158 -19.80 19.87 -9.72
CA TYR A 158 -18.48 19.85 -9.10
C TYR A 158 -17.72 18.59 -9.49
N PHE A 159 -16.40 18.67 -9.48
CA PHE A 159 -15.54 17.50 -9.67
C PHE A 159 -15.31 16.81 -8.33
N LYS A 160 -15.62 15.52 -8.26
CA LYS A 160 -15.30 14.65 -7.14
C LYS A 160 -14.07 13.82 -7.51
N LYS A 161 -13.02 13.98 -6.71
CA LYS A 161 -11.84 13.13 -6.77
C LYS A 161 -12.13 11.78 -6.10
N GLN A 162 -11.76 10.69 -6.75
CA GLN A 162 -11.90 9.32 -6.22
C GLN A 162 -10.80 8.39 -6.70
N LEU A 163 -10.57 7.32 -5.94
CA LEU A 163 -9.59 6.31 -6.27
C LEU A 163 -9.99 5.65 -7.60
N LYS A 164 -9.06 5.57 -8.54
CA LYS A 164 -9.26 4.87 -9.79
C LYS A 164 -9.06 3.37 -9.55
N VAL A 165 -10.15 2.62 -9.65
CA VAL A 165 -10.18 1.16 -9.46
C VAL A 165 -10.44 0.50 -10.80
N ASN A 166 -9.60 -0.46 -11.17
CA ASN A 166 -9.72 -1.22 -12.41
C ASN A 166 -10.90 -2.21 -12.34
N PRO A 167 -11.40 -2.72 -13.48
CA PRO A 167 -12.54 -3.66 -13.51
C PRO A 167 -12.33 -4.96 -12.70
N ASP A 168 -11.08 -5.35 -12.46
CA ASP A 168 -10.67 -6.51 -11.66
C ASP A 168 -10.47 -6.18 -10.15
N ASN A 169 -10.94 -5.01 -9.72
CA ASN A 169 -10.75 -4.42 -8.39
C ASN A 169 -9.30 -4.08 -8.04
N THR A 170 -8.37 -4.09 -8.99
CA THR A 170 -7.00 -3.65 -8.70
C THR A 170 -6.87 -2.13 -8.73
N VAL A 171 -5.80 -1.62 -8.09
CA VAL A 171 -5.43 -0.20 -8.15
C VAL A 171 -4.06 -0.03 -8.80
N ASN A 172 -3.90 1.05 -9.58
CA ASN A 172 -2.62 1.35 -10.21
C ASN A 172 -1.68 1.99 -9.17
N ILE A 173 -0.52 1.37 -8.94
CA ILE A 173 0.47 1.78 -7.95
C ILE A 173 1.80 2.05 -8.65
N LYS A 174 2.43 3.18 -8.34
CA LYS A 174 3.78 3.55 -8.81
C LYS A 174 4.67 3.80 -7.61
N THR A 175 5.91 3.30 -7.62
CA THR A 175 6.87 3.61 -6.56
C THR A 175 7.29 5.08 -6.60
N THR A 176 7.53 5.70 -5.43
CA THR A 176 8.03 7.09 -5.38
C THR A 176 9.55 7.18 -5.50
N LYS A 177 10.27 6.10 -5.19
CA LYS A 177 11.73 6.06 -5.36
C LYS A 177 12.02 5.75 -6.83
N GLU A 178 12.65 6.70 -7.51
CA GLU A 178 13.48 6.35 -8.66
C GLU A 178 14.50 5.32 -8.17
N LYS A 179 14.52 4.13 -8.78
CA LYS A 179 15.63 3.20 -8.58
C LYS A 179 16.89 3.96 -8.99
N TYR A 180 17.69 4.39 -8.03
CA TYR A 180 19.09 4.68 -8.31
C TYR A 180 19.73 3.32 -8.58
N ASN A 181 19.66 2.86 -9.84
CA ASN A 181 20.59 1.86 -10.35
C ASN A 181 21.96 2.54 -10.35
N VAL A 182 22.65 2.49 -9.23
CA VAL A 182 24.06 2.88 -9.18
C VAL A 182 24.82 1.71 -9.79
N GLU A 183 25.01 1.75 -11.10
CA GLU A 183 25.95 0.86 -11.77
C GLU A 183 27.36 1.31 -11.38
N LEU A 184 28.00 0.53 -10.49
CA LEU A 184 29.34 0.83 -10.02
C LEU A 184 30.36 0.29 -11.02
N GLN A 185 31.30 1.13 -11.43
CA GLN A 185 32.47 0.70 -12.20
C GLN A 185 33.44 -0.09 -11.29
N ASP A 186 34.22 -1.00 -11.88
CA ASP A 186 35.17 -1.87 -11.15
C ASP A 186 36.10 -1.12 -10.18
N TRP A 187 36.53 0.09 -10.52
CA TRP A 187 37.39 0.90 -9.66
C TRP A 187 36.65 1.43 -8.42
N GLN A 188 35.36 1.77 -8.54
CA GLN A 188 34.52 2.18 -7.42
C GLN A 188 34.31 0.99 -6.49
N ILE A 189 34.09 -0.20 -7.05
CA ILE A 189 33.99 -1.46 -6.30
C ILE A 189 35.29 -1.72 -5.54
N LYS A 190 36.43 -1.53 -6.19
CA LYS A 190 37.75 -1.70 -5.56
C LYS A 190 38.00 -0.71 -4.43
N ILE A 191 37.62 0.56 -4.59
CA ILE A 191 37.75 1.57 -3.52
C ILE A 191 36.86 1.21 -2.34
N LEU A 192 35.61 0.83 -2.59
CA LEU A 192 34.70 0.41 -1.52
C LEU A 192 35.23 -0.84 -0.82
N ARG A 193 35.79 -1.81 -1.54
CA ARG A 193 36.47 -2.97 -0.92
C ARG A 193 37.69 -2.60 -0.10
N ASN A 194 38.49 -1.64 -0.53
CA ASN A 194 39.63 -1.20 0.29
C ASN A 194 39.16 -0.43 1.52
N TYR A 195 38.10 0.38 1.37
CA TYR A 195 37.52 1.15 2.45
C TYR A 195 36.84 0.25 3.50
N PHE A 196 36.18 -0.84 3.05
CA PHE A 196 35.43 -1.76 3.92
C PHE A 196 36.16 -3.06 4.28
N GLY A 197 37.22 -3.42 3.54
CA GLY A 197 37.88 -4.73 3.59
C GLY A 197 39.06 -4.80 4.55
N GLU A 198 39.48 -3.68 5.13
CA GLU A 198 40.46 -3.67 6.21
C GLU A 198 39.75 -3.79 7.57
N ASN A 199 39.25 -5.01 7.84
CA ASN A 199 38.97 -5.57 9.17
C ASN A 199 38.41 -4.61 10.24
N ASP A 200 37.23 -4.05 10.02
CA ASP A 200 36.43 -3.55 11.14
C ASP A 200 35.03 -4.15 11.10
N ASN A 201 34.79 -5.10 12.00
CA ASN A 201 33.51 -5.80 12.18
C ASN A 201 32.35 -4.85 12.52
N THR A 202 32.64 -3.58 12.79
CA THR A 202 31.64 -2.52 12.99
C THR A 202 30.96 -2.04 11.70
N GLN A 203 31.53 -2.32 10.53
CA GLN A 203 31.08 -1.75 9.25
C GLN A 203 29.95 -2.52 8.54
N LEU A 204 29.62 -3.75 8.96
CA LEU A 204 28.47 -4.52 8.46
C LEU A 204 27.11 -3.83 8.69
N SER A 205 27.08 -2.86 9.61
CA SER A 205 25.89 -2.05 9.91
C SER A 205 25.78 -0.78 9.06
N HIS A 206 26.79 -0.46 8.24
CA HIS A 206 26.84 0.79 7.48
C HIS A 206 26.04 0.66 6.17
N TRP A 207 25.10 1.59 5.93
CA TRP A 207 24.18 1.56 4.79
C TRP A 207 24.90 1.42 3.43
N ALA A 208 26.10 1.98 3.30
CA ALA A 208 26.91 1.89 2.07
C ALA A 208 27.46 0.48 1.81
N PHE A 209 27.71 -0.35 2.84
CA PHE A 209 28.09 -1.75 2.66
C PHE A 209 26.94 -2.59 2.11
N LYS A 210 25.70 -2.29 2.55
CA LYS A 210 24.49 -2.96 2.04
C LYS A 210 24.23 -2.64 0.57
N VAL A 211 24.32 -1.36 0.19
CA VAL A 211 24.23 -0.92 -1.22
C VAL A 211 25.33 -1.60 -2.07
N PHE A 212 26.53 -1.74 -1.51
CA PHE A 212 27.65 -2.40 -2.17
C PHE A 212 27.44 -3.91 -2.38
N ASP A 213 27.03 -4.64 -1.34
CA ASP A 213 26.78 -6.10 -1.42
C ASP A 213 25.60 -6.44 -2.36
N GLU A 214 24.57 -5.60 -2.42
CA GLU A 214 23.45 -5.77 -3.34
C GLU A 214 23.83 -5.54 -4.81
N SER A 215 24.72 -4.57 -5.08
CA SER A 215 25.20 -4.29 -6.44
C SER A 215 26.06 -5.41 -7.05
N LEU A 216 26.70 -6.23 -6.21
CA LEU A 216 27.59 -7.33 -6.62
C LEU A 216 26.88 -8.65 -6.91
N LYS A 217 25.58 -8.76 -6.59
CA LYS A 217 24.78 -10.00 -6.74
C LYS A 217 23.95 -10.04 -8.03
N GLN A 218 24.07 -9.03 -8.90
CA GLN A 218 23.54 -9.02 -10.26
C GLN A 218 24.62 -9.48 -11.24
#